data_AF-A0A3M3EBP4-F1
#
_entry.id   AF-A0A3M3EBP4-F1
#
_cell.length_a   1.000
_cell.length_b   1.000
_cell.length_c   1.000
_cell.angle_alpha   90.00
_cell.angle_beta   90.00
_cell.angle_gamma   90.00
#
_symmetry.space_group_name_H-M   'P 1'
#
loop_
_entity.id
_entity.type
_entity.pdbx_description
1 polymer ?
#
loop_
_entity_poly.entity_id
_entity_poly.type
_entity_poly.pdbx_seq_one_letter_code
_entity_poly.pdbx_strand_id
1 'polypeptide(L)'
;MSLLKTTVGWVCSIVVGMLGFCMPASATAGFDPFAAAGIEQRTGARIPLETGFTDQDGRVVRLGELLQGRPVLLAPVYFTCPNVCGAQLATLFQVLASVGYRVGKDYDVIAYSFNPDETPANARVERDKLGKQWPQLIDAPGVHFLVGDEAAAKALSNAIGFRYRYDPAIRQYAHVSAVGVLTSQGQLSRWLYGLGYQATDLRLAITEAGRGQVGSLGDRLLLLCYHYDPKTGGYDSLVMGALRVGGLATVFALAGFIGLALHRERCRQRSGE
;
A
#
# COMPACT_ATOMS: atom_id res chain seq x y z
N MET A 1 11.50 -81.46 32.07
CA MET A 1 11.71 -81.70 30.63
C MET A 1 10.51 -81.14 29.90
N SER A 2 10.73 -80.17 29.00
CA SER A 2 9.75 -79.47 28.15
C SER A 2 8.74 -78.55 28.86
N LEU A 3 8.57 -77.33 28.30
CA LEU A 3 7.51 -76.32 28.56
C LEU A 3 7.91 -75.00 29.25
N LEU A 4 9.20 -74.69 29.38
CA LEU A 4 9.68 -73.37 29.82
C LEU A 4 10.22 -72.53 28.63
N LYS A 5 9.44 -72.32 27.55
CA LYS A 5 9.95 -71.58 26.35
C LYS A 5 8.95 -70.70 25.57
N THR A 6 7.73 -70.43 26.04
CA THR A 6 6.73 -69.74 25.19
C THR A 6 6.01 -68.53 25.78
N THR A 7 6.53 -67.90 26.84
CA THR A 7 5.84 -66.75 27.47
C THR A 7 6.57 -65.40 27.37
N VAL A 8 7.75 -65.33 26.74
CA VAL A 8 8.55 -64.08 26.61
C VAL A 8 8.36 -63.38 25.26
N GLY A 9 7.48 -63.89 24.38
CA GLY A 9 7.30 -63.35 23.03
C GLY A 9 6.18 -62.32 22.87
N TRP A 10 5.24 -62.21 23.82
CA TRP A 10 3.98 -61.48 23.57
C TRP A 10 3.80 -60.18 24.35
N VAL A 11 4.62 -59.91 25.36
CA VAL A 11 4.48 -58.69 26.19
C VAL A 11 5.22 -57.48 25.58
N CYS A 12 6.09 -57.69 24.59
CA CYS A 12 6.87 -56.60 23.98
C CYS A 12 6.20 -55.95 22.74
N SER A 13 5.08 -56.50 22.23
CA SER A 13 4.46 -55.99 21.00
C SER A 13 3.28 -55.04 21.20
N ILE A 14 2.81 -54.81 22.43
CA ILE A 14 1.64 -53.93 22.68
C ILE A 14 2.04 -52.50 23.06
N VAL A 15 3.30 -52.24 23.46
CA VAL A 15 3.75 -50.89 23.86
C VAL A 15 4.31 -50.08 22.68
N VAL A 16 4.64 -50.72 21.55
CA VAL A 16 5.17 -50.03 20.35
C VAL A 16 4.06 -49.61 19.36
N GLY A 17 2.81 -50.04 19.58
CA GLY A 17 1.66 -49.70 18.73
C GLY A 17 1.01 -48.34 19.01
N MET A 18 1.51 -47.56 19.98
CA MET A 18 0.88 -46.31 20.45
C MET A 18 1.72 -45.06 20.14
N LEU A 19 2.68 -45.17 19.20
CA LEU A 19 3.45 -44.05 18.65
C LEU A 19 3.10 -43.74 17.19
N GLY A 20 2.07 -44.39 16.65
CA GLY A 20 1.58 -44.15 15.30
C GLY A 20 0.54 -43.04 15.26
N PHE A 21 0.86 -41.98 14.52
CA PHE A 21 -0.09 -40.99 13.99
C PHE A 21 -0.58 -39.91 14.96
N CYS A 22 0.34 -39.11 15.50
CA CYS A 22 0.03 -37.68 15.68
C CYS A 22 0.10 -37.04 14.29
N MET A 23 -1.01 -37.10 13.53
CA MET A 23 -1.18 -36.23 12.36
C MET A 23 -0.95 -34.80 12.85
N PRO A 24 -0.02 -34.03 12.26
CA PRO A 24 -0.03 -32.60 12.52
C PRO A 24 -1.40 -32.13 12.04
N ALA A 25 -2.25 -31.73 12.98
CA ALA A 25 -3.45 -31.00 12.66
C ALA A 25 -2.95 -29.82 11.82
N SER A 26 -3.23 -29.87 10.52
CA SER A 26 -3.04 -28.72 9.66
C SER A 26 -4.04 -27.72 10.19
N ALA A 27 -3.58 -26.87 11.11
CA ALA A 27 -4.27 -25.66 11.46
C ALA A 27 -4.51 -24.97 10.12
N THR A 28 -5.76 -24.96 9.67
CA THR A 28 -6.17 -24.07 8.59
C THR A 28 -5.67 -22.71 8.99
N ALA A 29 -4.63 -22.22 8.30
CA ALA A 29 -4.06 -20.93 8.58
C ALA A 29 -5.23 -19.94 8.63
N GLY A 30 -5.43 -19.33 9.79
CA GLY A 30 -6.51 -18.36 9.98
C GLY A 30 -6.41 -17.26 8.92
N PHE A 31 -7.50 -16.56 8.67
CA PHE A 31 -7.46 -15.38 7.81
C PHE A 31 -6.38 -14.43 8.32
N ASP A 32 -5.30 -14.25 7.54
CA ASP A 32 -4.25 -13.27 7.80
C ASP A 32 -4.52 -12.04 6.92
N PRO A 33 -5.05 -10.94 7.49
CA PRO A 33 -5.32 -9.71 6.75
C PRO A 33 -4.07 -9.12 6.09
N PHE A 34 -2.89 -9.27 6.71
CA PHE A 34 -1.65 -8.66 6.23
C PHE A 34 -1.02 -9.42 5.07
N ALA A 35 -1.25 -10.73 4.98
CA ALA A 35 -0.92 -11.50 3.79
C ALA A 35 -1.96 -11.35 2.67
N ALA A 36 -3.22 -11.16 3.03
CA ALA A 36 -4.35 -11.12 2.11
C ALA A 36 -4.57 -9.78 1.42
N ALA A 37 -4.23 -8.67 2.07
CA ALA A 37 -4.43 -7.31 1.58
C ALA A 37 -3.10 -6.59 1.40
N GLY A 38 -3.02 -5.69 0.41
CA GLY A 38 -1.81 -4.94 0.16
C GLY A 38 -1.81 -4.21 -1.17
N ILE A 39 -0.75 -3.45 -1.42
CA ILE A 39 -0.55 -2.75 -2.69
C ILE A 39 0.74 -3.26 -3.32
N GLU A 40 0.63 -3.85 -4.50
CA GLU A 40 1.75 -4.14 -5.38
C GLU A 40 2.11 -2.86 -6.15
N GLN A 41 3.37 -2.46 -6.12
CA GLN A 41 3.84 -1.24 -6.81
C GLN A 41 3.82 -1.43 -8.33
N ARG A 42 2.69 -1.06 -8.94
CA ARG A 42 2.49 -1.11 -10.40
C ARG A 42 2.63 0.26 -11.04
N THR A 43 3.67 1.02 -10.68
CA THR A 43 3.94 2.33 -11.27
C THR A 43 4.03 2.22 -12.80
N GLY A 44 3.26 3.05 -13.49
CA GLY A 44 3.10 3.07 -14.94
C GLY A 44 2.00 2.16 -15.49
N ALA A 45 1.38 1.33 -14.65
CA ALA A 45 0.23 0.56 -15.07
C ALA A 45 -0.93 1.48 -15.45
N ARG A 46 -1.61 1.15 -16.55
CA ARG A 46 -2.76 1.89 -17.04
C ARG A 46 -4.05 1.26 -16.51
N ILE A 47 -4.98 2.10 -16.05
CA ILE A 47 -6.32 1.64 -15.66
C ILE A 47 -7.10 1.13 -16.88
N PRO A 48 -8.05 0.20 -16.72
CA PRO A 48 -8.85 -0.30 -17.83
C PRO A 48 -9.88 0.76 -18.26
N LEU A 49 -9.52 1.60 -19.23
CA LEU A 49 -10.30 2.79 -19.64
C LEU A 49 -11.72 2.46 -20.10
N GLU A 50 -11.93 1.27 -20.66
CA GLU A 50 -13.22 0.82 -21.17
C GLU A 50 -14.12 0.20 -20.09
N THR A 51 -13.61 -0.02 -18.88
CA THR A 51 -14.42 -0.59 -17.79
C THR A 51 -15.52 0.38 -17.41
N GLY A 52 -16.76 -0.11 -17.46
CA GLY A 52 -17.95 0.61 -17.05
C GLY A 52 -18.13 0.60 -15.54
N PHE A 53 -18.51 1.74 -14.99
CA PHE A 53 -18.98 1.94 -13.62
C PHE A 53 -20.29 2.70 -13.64
N THR A 54 -20.99 2.75 -12.51
CA THR A 54 -22.14 3.63 -12.30
C THR A 54 -21.77 4.71 -11.30
N ASP A 55 -22.04 5.96 -11.63
CA ASP A 55 -21.77 7.10 -10.75
C ASP A 55 -22.84 7.28 -9.66
N GLN A 56 -22.61 8.23 -8.76
CA GLN A 56 -23.55 8.62 -7.69
C GLN A 56 -24.93 9.05 -8.19
N ASP A 57 -25.05 9.42 -9.47
CA ASP A 57 -26.29 9.87 -10.10
C ASP A 57 -26.98 8.78 -10.91
N GLY A 58 -26.47 7.55 -10.85
CA GLY A 58 -27.02 6.39 -11.54
C GLY A 58 -26.66 6.36 -13.03
N ARG A 59 -25.72 7.19 -13.49
CA ARG A 59 -25.26 7.19 -14.87
C ARG A 59 -24.16 6.17 -15.05
N VAL A 60 -24.28 5.39 -16.12
CA VAL A 60 -23.20 4.48 -16.54
C VAL A 60 -22.12 5.32 -17.22
N VAL A 61 -20.89 5.18 -16.75
CA VAL A 61 -19.71 5.92 -17.24
C VAL A 61 -18.56 4.96 -17.49
N ARG A 62 -17.71 5.25 -18.47
CA ARG A 62 -16.43 4.54 -18.64
C ARG A 62 -15.32 5.30 -17.93
N LEU A 63 -14.34 4.59 -17.36
CA LEU A 63 -13.22 5.23 -16.66
C LEU A 63 -12.48 6.24 -17.55
N GLY A 64 -12.30 5.94 -18.84
CA GLY A 64 -11.66 6.85 -19.78
C GLY A 64 -12.40 8.17 -20.01
N GLU A 65 -13.73 8.18 -19.87
CA GLU A 65 -14.55 9.40 -20.02
C GLU A 65 -14.32 10.38 -18.86
N LEU A 66 -13.89 9.88 -17.70
CA LEU A 66 -13.59 10.69 -16.53
C LEU A 66 -12.19 11.34 -16.60
N LEU A 67 -11.32 10.86 -17.48
CA LEU A 67 -9.95 11.37 -17.66
C LEU A 67 -9.93 12.58 -18.59
N GLN A 68 -10.46 13.71 -18.12
CA GLN A 68 -10.64 14.96 -18.88
C GLN A 68 -9.32 15.72 -19.17
N GLY A 69 -8.26 15.01 -19.54
CA GLY A 69 -6.92 15.56 -19.78
C GLY A 69 -6.19 16.00 -18.50
N ARG A 70 -6.72 15.66 -17.32
CA ARG A 70 -6.22 16.07 -16.01
C ARG A 70 -5.71 14.88 -15.19
N PRO A 71 -4.74 15.07 -14.30
CA PRO A 71 -4.36 14.04 -13.34
C PRO A 71 -5.53 13.70 -12.41
N VAL A 72 -5.56 12.46 -11.92
CA VAL A 72 -6.67 11.95 -11.11
C VAL A 72 -6.18 11.38 -9.79
N LEU A 73 -6.84 11.74 -8.69
CA LEU A 73 -6.71 11.08 -7.40
C LEU A 73 -7.73 9.94 -7.32
N LEU A 74 -7.25 8.71 -7.38
CA LEU A 74 -8.06 7.49 -7.33
C LEU A 74 -8.09 6.93 -5.90
N ALA A 75 -9.25 6.98 -5.25
CA ALA A 75 -9.46 6.49 -3.89
C ALA A 75 -10.23 5.15 -3.90
N PRO A 76 -9.55 4.00 -3.71
CA PRO A 76 -10.21 2.72 -3.48
C PRO A 76 -10.84 2.69 -2.08
N VAL A 77 -12.17 2.59 -2.03
CA VAL A 77 -12.95 2.56 -0.79
C VAL A 77 -14.15 1.62 -0.94
N TYR A 78 -15.00 1.54 0.08
CA TYR A 78 -16.41 1.19 -0.08
C TYR A 78 -17.21 2.06 0.89
N PHE A 79 -18.32 2.61 0.41
CA PHE A 79 -19.03 3.74 1.03
C PHE A 79 -19.75 3.36 2.33
N THR A 80 -20.08 2.10 2.53
CA THR A 80 -20.77 1.54 3.70
C THR A 80 -19.81 0.99 4.76
N CYS A 81 -18.49 1.18 4.59
CA CYS A 81 -17.48 0.74 5.54
C CYS A 81 -17.69 1.42 6.91
N PRO A 82 -17.86 0.63 8.00
CA PRO A 82 -18.03 1.18 9.34
C PRO A 82 -16.71 1.66 9.97
N ASN A 83 -15.58 1.48 9.28
CA ASN A 83 -14.24 1.76 9.81
C ASN A 83 -13.58 2.96 9.08
N VAL A 84 -12.49 2.70 8.38
CA VAL A 84 -11.52 3.72 7.96
C VAL A 84 -11.84 4.37 6.62
N CYS A 85 -12.65 3.75 5.74
CA CYS A 85 -12.87 4.30 4.38
C CYS A 85 -13.49 5.72 4.40
N GLY A 86 -14.50 5.94 5.25
CA GLY A 86 -15.12 7.26 5.38
C GLY A 86 -14.15 8.30 5.97
N ALA A 87 -13.31 7.89 6.94
CA ALA A 87 -12.27 8.74 7.50
C ALA A 87 -11.19 9.08 6.45
N GLN A 88 -10.80 8.12 5.61
CA GLN A 88 -9.85 8.31 4.52
C GLN A 88 -10.34 9.36 3.52
N LEU A 89 -11.59 9.27 3.08
CA LEU A 89 -12.18 10.28 2.20
C LEU A 89 -12.23 11.65 2.89
N ALA A 90 -12.72 11.71 4.13
CA ALA A 90 -12.79 12.97 4.87
C ALA A 90 -11.41 13.64 4.99
N THR A 91 -10.36 12.88 5.33
CA THR A 91 -9.00 13.44 5.42
C THR A 91 -8.46 13.86 4.05
N LEU A 92 -8.73 13.10 2.99
CA LEU A 92 -8.37 13.52 1.63
C LEU A 92 -9.00 14.88 1.28
N PHE A 93 -10.31 15.02 1.44
CA PHE A 93 -11.02 16.27 1.14
C PHE A 93 -10.59 17.43 2.04
N GLN A 94 -10.31 17.17 3.32
CA GLN A 94 -9.75 18.16 4.23
C GLN A 94 -8.43 18.74 3.71
N VAL A 95 -7.51 17.89 3.25
CA VAL A 95 -6.20 18.35 2.76
C VAL A 95 -6.33 19.02 1.39
N LEU A 96 -7.20 18.50 0.51
CA LEU A 96 -7.50 19.11 -0.79
C LEU A 96 -8.05 20.53 -0.65
N ALA A 97 -8.82 20.83 0.41
CA ALA A 97 -9.29 22.19 0.68
C ALA A 97 -8.15 23.21 0.92
N SER A 98 -6.94 22.73 1.23
CA SER A 98 -5.75 23.56 1.51
C SER A 98 -4.65 23.49 0.45
N VAL A 99 -4.79 22.66 -0.59
CA VAL A 99 -3.72 22.39 -1.56
C VAL A 99 -3.48 23.54 -2.56
N GLY A 100 -4.46 24.42 -2.73
CA GLY A 100 -4.41 25.56 -3.66
C GLY A 100 -4.64 25.21 -5.13
N TYR A 101 -5.05 23.98 -5.44
CA TYR A 101 -5.51 23.54 -6.75
C TYR A 101 -7.02 23.38 -6.79
N ARG A 102 -7.61 23.55 -7.98
CA ARG A 102 -9.05 23.47 -8.21
C ARG A 102 -9.41 22.13 -8.84
N VAL A 103 -10.22 21.35 -8.13
CA VAL A 103 -10.82 20.13 -8.68
C VAL A 103 -11.70 20.45 -9.89
N GLY A 104 -11.71 19.59 -10.91
CA GLY A 104 -12.41 19.85 -12.18
C GLY A 104 -11.70 20.88 -13.08
N LYS A 105 -10.50 21.35 -12.72
CA LYS A 105 -9.65 22.22 -13.56
C LYS A 105 -8.21 21.76 -13.58
N ASP A 106 -7.63 21.55 -12.40
CA ASP A 106 -6.22 21.20 -12.22
C ASP A 106 -6.04 19.68 -11.98
N TYR A 107 -7.04 19.02 -11.38
CA TYR A 107 -7.09 17.58 -11.13
C TYR A 107 -8.54 17.12 -10.96
N ASP A 108 -8.77 15.81 -11.02
CA ASP A 108 -10.05 15.16 -10.69
C ASP A 108 -9.88 14.16 -9.54
N VAL A 109 -11.00 13.81 -8.88
CA VAL A 109 -11.06 12.83 -7.79
C VAL A 109 -12.07 11.75 -8.18
N ILE A 110 -11.61 10.50 -8.17
CA ILE A 110 -12.46 9.33 -8.39
C ILE A 110 -12.38 8.46 -7.13
N ALA A 111 -13.44 8.43 -6.34
CA ALA A 111 -13.63 7.43 -5.31
C ALA A 111 -14.40 6.26 -5.92
N TYR A 112 -13.85 5.05 -5.91
CA TYR A 112 -14.56 3.88 -6.40
C TYR A 112 -14.77 2.86 -5.29
N SER A 113 -15.95 2.25 -5.30
CA SER A 113 -16.25 1.13 -4.43
C SER A 113 -15.65 -0.16 -4.97
N PHE A 114 -14.91 -0.87 -4.13
CA PHE A 114 -14.54 -2.26 -4.40
C PHE A 114 -15.52 -3.27 -3.80
N ASN A 115 -16.59 -2.83 -3.14
CA ASN A 115 -17.66 -3.70 -2.65
C ASN A 115 -18.74 -3.87 -3.74
N PRO A 116 -18.92 -5.07 -4.31
CA PRO A 116 -19.89 -5.30 -5.39
C PRO A 116 -21.35 -5.16 -4.96
N ASP A 117 -21.62 -5.16 -3.65
CA ASP A 117 -22.97 -5.03 -3.11
C ASP A 117 -23.44 -3.56 -3.00
N GLU A 118 -22.57 -2.60 -3.31
CA GLU A 118 -22.90 -1.17 -3.20
C GLU A 118 -23.63 -0.63 -4.42
N THR A 119 -24.58 0.26 -4.14
CA THR A 119 -25.44 0.88 -5.13
C THR A 119 -25.09 2.36 -5.31
N PRO A 120 -25.57 3.00 -6.39
CA PRO A 120 -25.44 4.44 -6.57
C PRO A 120 -25.99 5.26 -5.38
N ALA A 121 -26.98 4.72 -4.66
CA ALA A 121 -27.50 5.35 -3.45
C ALA A 121 -26.46 5.42 -2.33
N ASN A 122 -25.63 4.38 -2.16
CA ASN A 122 -24.55 4.38 -1.17
C ASN A 122 -23.48 5.42 -1.52
N ALA A 123 -23.09 5.50 -2.79
CA ALA A 123 -22.17 6.53 -3.29
C ALA A 123 -22.71 7.95 -3.05
N ARG A 124 -24.00 8.17 -3.33
CA ARG A 124 -24.70 9.43 -3.09
C ARG A 124 -24.68 9.83 -1.61
N VAL A 125 -24.97 8.89 -0.70
CA VAL A 125 -24.96 9.16 0.74
C VAL A 125 -23.58 9.61 1.22
N GLU A 126 -22.50 8.95 0.79
CA GLU A 126 -21.15 9.34 1.21
C GLU A 126 -20.73 10.68 0.60
N ARG A 127 -21.07 10.94 -0.67
CA ARG A 127 -20.89 12.26 -1.30
C ARG A 127 -21.61 13.35 -0.53
N ASP A 128 -22.89 13.18 -0.22
CA ASP A 128 -23.70 14.19 0.47
C ASP A 128 -23.19 14.44 1.90
N LYS A 129 -22.68 13.41 2.57
CA LYS A 129 -22.03 13.54 3.87
C LYS A 129 -20.77 14.42 3.80
N LEU A 130 -19.90 14.20 2.82
CA LEU A 130 -18.72 15.04 2.59
C LEU A 130 -19.13 16.47 2.16
N GLY A 131 -20.20 16.60 1.37
CA GLY A 131 -20.74 17.88 0.89
C GLY A 131 -21.21 18.81 2.02
N LYS A 132 -21.60 18.26 3.18
CA LYS A 132 -21.91 19.08 4.37
C LYS A 132 -20.70 19.85 4.90
N GLN A 133 -19.50 19.31 4.74
CA GLN A 133 -18.25 19.91 5.22
C GLN A 133 -17.50 20.68 4.11
N TRP A 134 -17.52 20.15 2.88
CA TRP A 134 -16.78 20.73 1.74
C TRP A 134 -17.66 20.87 0.48
N PRO A 135 -18.73 21.69 0.52
CA PRO A 135 -19.69 21.79 -0.59
C PRO A 135 -19.01 22.23 -1.90
N GLN A 136 -18.11 23.22 -1.84
CA GLN A 136 -17.42 23.73 -3.02
C GLN A 136 -16.53 22.69 -3.72
N LEU A 137 -15.92 21.77 -2.97
CA LEU A 137 -15.12 20.69 -3.56
C LEU A 137 -16.01 19.60 -4.15
N ILE A 138 -17.05 19.21 -3.42
CA ILE A 138 -17.94 18.11 -3.79
C ILE A 138 -18.81 18.45 -5.01
N ASP A 139 -19.27 19.70 -5.11
CA ASP A 139 -20.11 20.16 -6.24
C ASP A 139 -19.30 20.44 -7.52
N ALA A 140 -17.98 20.30 -7.48
CA ALA A 140 -17.14 20.50 -8.65
C ALA A 140 -17.30 19.35 -9.66
N PRO A 141 -17.23 19.63 -10.99
CA PRO A 141 -17.49 18.64 -12.05
C PRO A 141 -16.43 17.53 -12.16
N GLY A 142 -15.41 17.55 -11.31
CA GLY A 142 -14.30 16.60 -11.30
C GLY A 142 -14.31 15.62 -10.12
N VAL A 143 -15.43 15.50 -9.41
CA VAL A 143 -15.57 14.57 -8.29
C VAL A 143 -16.57 13.47 -8.64
N HIS A 144 -16.11 12.22 -8.62
CA HIS A 144 -16.88 11.06 -9.00
C HIS A 144 -16.85 10.00 -7.90
N PHE A 145 -18.01 9.49 -7.54
CA PHE A 145 -18.18 8.36 -6.62
C PHE A 145 -18.79 7.21 -7.41
N LEU A 146 -18.01 6.16 -7.62
CA LEU A 146 -18.33 5.08 -8.54
C LEU A 146 -18.64 3.80 -7.79
N VAL A 147 -19.65 3.08 -8.26
CA VAL A 147 -19.92 1.69 -7.88
C VAL A 147 -19.89 0.82 -9.13
N GLY A 148 -19.52 -0.44 -8.97
CA GLY A 148 -19.42 -1.40 -10.06
C GLY A 148 -19.62 -2.81 -9.55
N ASP A 149 -19.85 -3.73 -10.48
CA ASP A 149 -19.89 -5.16 -10.15
C ASP A 149 -18.50 -5.68 -9.74
N GLU A 150 -18.46 -6.92 -9.28
CA GLU A 150 -17.22 -7.54 -8.81
C GLU A 150 -16.15 -7.61 -9.93
N ALA A 151 -16.56 -7.78 -11.18
CA ALA A 151 -15.65 -7.85 -12.32
C ALA A 151 -14.99 -6.49 -12.59
N ALA A 152 -15.76 -5.41 -12.62
CA ALA A 152 -15.28 -4.05 -12.81
C ALA A 152 -14.35 -3.61 -11.67
N ALA A 153 -14.77 -3.83 -10.42
CA ALA A 153 -13.98 -3.53 -9.23
C ALA A 153 -12.64 -4.30 -9.25
N LYS A 154 -12.66 -5.62 -9.47
CA LYS A 154 -11.44 -6.43 -9.56
C LYS A 154 -10.55 -6.01 -10.73
N ALA A 155 -11.12 -5.70 -11.89
CA ALA A 155 -10.33 -5.28 -13.06
C ALA A 155 -9.54 -4.00 -12.77
N LEU A 156 -10.21 -2.99 -12.19
CA LEU A 156 -9.55 -1.74 -11.79
C LEU A 156 -8.51 -1.97 -10.70
N SER A 157 -8.88 -2.66 -9.61
CA SER A 157 -7.97 -2.92 -8.49
C SER A 157 -6.74 -3.73 -8.90
N ASN A 158 -6.91 -4.77 -9.72
CA ASN A 158 -5.80 -5.58 -10.23
C ASN A 158 -4.86 -4.79 -11.14
N ALA A 159 -5.40 -3.90 -11.99
CA ALA A 159 -4.58 -3.08 -12.88
C ALA A 159 -3.60 -2.19 -12.09
N ILE A 160 -4.06 -1.61 -10.99
CA ILE A 160 -3.27 -0.71 -10.14
C ILE A 160 -2.54 -1.42 -8.99
N GLY A 161 -2.66 -2.74 -8.88
CA GLY A 161 -2.00 -3.55 -7.85
C GLY A 161 -2.65 -3.46 -6.46
N PHE A 162 -3.88 -2.95 -6.36
CA PHE A 162 -4.64 -2.89 -5.11
C PHE A 162 -5.27 -4.24 -4.80
N ARG A 163 -4.85 -4.88 -3.71
CA ARG A 163 -5.39 -6.16 -3.24
C ARG A 163 -6.22 -5.96 -1.99
N TYR A 164 -7.44 -6.50 -2.03
CA TYR A 164 -8.37 -6.53 -0.92
C TYR A 164 -8.94 -7.95 -0.79
N ARG A 165 -9.42 -8.31 0.40
CA ARG A 165 -10.04 -9.61 0.63
C ARG A 165 -11.18 -9.51 1.64
N TYR A 166 -12.29 -10.17 1.36
CA TYR A 166 -13.41 -10.26 2.31
C TYR A 166 -13.05 -11.18 3.49
N ASP A 167 -13.28 -10.68 4.70
CA ASP A 167 -13.22 -11.43 5.94
C ASP A 167 -14.66 -11.76 6.39
N PRO A 168 -15.09 -13.04 6.29
CA PRO A 168 -16.44 -13.44 6.68
C PRO A 168 -16.67 -13.38 8.20
N ALA A 169 -15.63 -13.39 9.04
CA ALA A 169 -15.77 -13.37 10.49
C ALA A 169 -16.26 -12.02 10.99
N ILE A 170 -15.75 -10.94 10.41
CA ILE A 170 -16.14 -9.55 10.73
C ILE A 170 -17.05 -8.91 9.68
N ARG A 171 -17.34 -9.64 8.59
CA ARG A 171 -18.16 -9.21 7.46
C ARG A 171 -17.67 -7.92 6.81
N GLN A 172 -16.36 -7.78 6.67
CA GLN A 172 -15.70 -6.57 6.17
C GLN A 172 -14.58 -6.96 5.20
N TYR A 173 -14.10 -5.99 4.42
CA TYR A 173 -12.94 -6.20 3.57
C TYR A 173 -11.65 -5.75 4.27
N ALA A 174 -10.65 -6.61 4.29
CA ALA A 174 -9.28 -6.24 4.60
C ALA A 174 -8.67 -5.54 3.37
N HIS A 175 -8.14 -4.33 3.57
CA HIS A 175 -7.44 -3.55 2.56
C HIS A 175 -6.49 -2.55 3.22
N VAL A 176 -5.53 -2.02 2.45
CA VAL A 176 -4.67 -0.91 2.88
C VAL A 176 -5.36 0.42 2.57
N SER A 177 -5.22 1.43 3.43
CA SER A 177 -5.61 2.80 3.13
C SER A 177 -4.55 3.48 2.27
N ALA A 178 -4.90 3.85 1.05
CA ALA A 178 -4.06 4.61 0.15
C ALA A 178 -4.88 5.32 -0.93
N VAL A 179 -4.32 6.37 -1.52
CA VAL A 179 -4.84 7.07 -2.69
C VAL A 179 -3.83 6.91 -3.83
N GLY A 180 -4.29 6.41 -4.97
CA GLY A 180 -3.49 6.31 -6.18
C GLY A 180 -3.51 7.65 -6.92
N VAL A 181 -2.38 8.06 -7.47
CA VAL A 181 -2.29 9.27 -8.29
C VAL A 181 -2.06 8.85 -9.74
N LEU A 182 -3.01 9.17 -10.61
CA LEU A 182 -2.97 8.84 -12.03
C LEU A 182 -2.60 10.07 -12.86
N THR A 183 -1.86 9.84 -13.92
CA THR A 183 -1.65 10.82 -15.00
C THR A 183 -2.95 11.06 -15.77
N SER A 184 -2.97 12.12 -16.59
CA SER A 184 -4.09 12.43 -17.50
C SER A 184 -4.43 11.34 -18.51
N GLN A 185 -3.54 10.37 -18.71
CA GLN A 185 -3.72 9.22 -19.59
C GLN A 185 -4.14 7.95 -18.83
N GLY A 186 -4.41 8.05 -17.53
CA GLY A 186 -4.85 6.94 -16.70
C GLY A 186 -3.71 6.00 -16.27
N GLN A 187 -2.46 6.45 -16.34
CA GLN A 187 -1.31 5.68 -15.84
C GLN A 187 -1.05 6.00 -14.38
N LEU A 188 -0.87 4.98 -13.55
CA LEU A 188 -0.55 5.12 -12.13
C LEU A 188 0.85 5.72 -11.95
N SER A 189 0.94 6.94 -11.43
CA SER A 189 2.20 7.62 -11.14
C SER A 189 2.80 7.14 -9.82
N ARG A 190 2.02 7.15 -8.74
CA ARG A 190 2.43 6.76 -7.38
C ARG A 190 1.23 6.45 -6.48
N TRP A 191 1.51 5.87 -5.31
CA TRP A 191 0.57 5.70 -4.21
C TRP A 191 0.91 6.64 -3.05
N LEU A 192 -0.12 7.21 -2.43
CA LEU A 192 -0.02 7.95 -1.17
C LEU A 192 -0.67 7.10 -0.07
N TYR A 193 0.11 6.66 0.91
CA TYR A 193 -0.32 5.68 1.91
C TYR A 193 -0.88 6.32 3.18
N GLY A 194 -1.73 5.56 3.87
CA GLY A 194 -2.27 5.91 5.18
C GLY A 194 -3.35 6.99 5.10
N LEU A 195 -3.47 7.75 6.18
CA LEU A 195 -4.42 8.86 6.35
C LEU A 195 -3.72 10.21 6.54
N GLY A 196 -2.40 10.22 6.78
CA GLY A 196 -1.64 11.44 7.06
C GLY A 196 -1.18 12.18 5.80
N TYR A 197 -2.10 12.49 4.88
CA TYR A 197 -1.75 13.19 3.65
C TYR A 197 -1.30 14.62 3.95
N GLN A 198 -0.16 15.04 3.40
CA GLN A 198 0.30 16.42 3.48
C GLN A 198 -0.07 17.19 2.21
N ALA A 199 -0.44 18.46 2.37
CA ALA A 199 -0.80 19.31 1.23
C ALA A 199 0.36 19.45 0.22
N THR A 200 1.60 19.49 0.70
CA THR A 200 2.80 19.51 -0.14
C THR A 200 2.93 18.27 -1.02
N ASP A 201 2.64 17.10 -0.46
CA ASP A 201 2.81 15.82 -1.13
C ASP A 201 1.73 15.64 -2.21
N LEU A 202 0.49 16.00 -1.88
CA LEU A 202 -0.61 16.03 -2.87
C LEU A 202 -0.32 17.05 -3.97
N ARG A 203 0.17 18.25 -3.63
CA ARG A 203 0.52 19.28 -4.62
C ARG A 203 1.59 18.78 -5.58
N LEU A 204 2.64 18.16 -5.05
CA LEU A 204 3.73 17.59 -5.85
C LEU A 204 3.19 16.46 -6.74
N ALA A 205 2.45 15.52 -6.16
CA ALA A 205 1.93 14.37 -6.89
C ALA A 205 0.99 14.77 -8.04
N ILE A 206 0.09 15.74 -7.81
CA ILE A 206 -0.78 16.31 -8.86
C ILE A 206 0.05 16.97 -9.96
N THR A 207 1.07 17.76 -9.60
CA THR A 207 1.92 18.46 -10.56
C THR A 207 2.70 17.50 -11.44
N GLU A 208 3.31 16.48 -10.84
CA GLU A 208 4.09 15.48 -11.57
C GLU A 208 3.20 14.63 -12.48
N ALA A 209 2.07 14.16 -11.97
CA ALA A 209 1.10 13.38 -12.75
C ALA A 209 0.50 14.20 -13.90
N GLY A 210 0.26 15.50 -13.69
CA GLY A 210 -0.20 16.42 -14.74
C GLY A 210 0.82 16.64 -15.86
N ARG A 211 2.12 16.50 -15.56
CA ARG A 211 3.20 16.47 -16.56
C ARG A 211 3.40 15.09 -17.21
N GLY A 212 2.57 14.11 -16.86
CA GLY A 212 2.70 12.73 -17.32
C GLY A 212 3.86 11.96 -16.70
N GLN A 213 4.42 12.44 -15.58
CA GLN A 213 5.51 11.75 -14.90
C GLN A 213 4.98 10.52 -14.16
N VAL A 214 5.68 9.41 -14.37
CA VAL A 214 5.36 8.10 -13.83
C VAL A 214 6.57 7.60 -13.06
N GLY A 215 6.47 7.62 -11.72
CA GLY A 215 7.57 7.33 -10.80
C GLY A 215 8.67 8.40 -10.82
N SER A 216 8.91 9.08 -9.69
CA SER A 216 10.05 10.00 -9.60
C SER A 216 11.35 9.24 -9.30
N LEU A 217 12.51 9.83 -9.69
CA LEU A 217 13.82 9.34 -9.27
C LEU A 217 13.95 9.30 -7.74
N GLY A 218 13.28 10.24 -7.06
CA GLY A 218 13.18 10.30 -5.60
C GLY A 218 12.40 9.12 -5.01
N ASP A 219 11.31 8.69 -5.65
CA ASP A 219 10.56 7.50 -5.21
C ASP A 219 11.37 6.23 -5.36
N ARG A 220 12.19 6.09 -6.42
CA ARG A 220 13.10 4.93 -6.55
C ARG A 220 14.20 4.92 -5.49
N LEU A 221 14.71 6.11 -5.12
CA LEU A 221 15.72 6.25 -4.08
C LEU A 221 15.13 6.08 -2.67
N LEU A 222 13.92 6.59 -2.43
CA LEU A 222 13.15 6.37 -1.21
C LEU A 222 12.68 4.92 -1.10
N LEU A 223 12.28 4.26 -2.19
CA LEU A 223 11.96 2.82 -2.20
C LEU A 223 13.17 1.95 -1.86
N LEU A 224 14.38 2.43 -2.14
CA LEU A 224 15.63 1.83 -1.64
C LEU A 224 15.81 2.04 -0.12
N CYS A 225 15.31 3.15 0.43
CA CYS A 225 15.48 3.51 1.85
C CYS A 225 14.31 3.12 2.77
N TYR A 226 13.10 2.98 2.24
CA TYR A 226 11.81 2.83 2.94
C TYR A 226 11.10 1.51 2.59
N HIS A 227 11.84 0.47 2.17
CA HIS A 227 11.25 -0.87 2.06
C HIS A 227 10.88 -1.38 3.47
N TYR A 228 9.69 -0.97 3.93
CA TYR A 228 9.05 -1.46 5.14
C TYR A 228 8.32 -2.73 4.75
N ASP A 229 8.87 -3.88 5.17
CA ASP A 229 8.15 -5.15 5.09
C ASP A 229 7.22 -5.27 6.31
N PRO A 230 5.89 -5.13 6.13
CA PRO A 230 4.94 -5.22 7.23
C PRO A 230 4.86 -6.62 7.85
N LYS A 231 5.46 -7.66 7.24
CA LYS A 231 5.45 -9.03 7.78
C LYS A 231 6.55 -9.30 8.80
N THR A 232 7.66 -8.56 8.75
CA THR A 232 8.83 -8.82 9.60
C THR A 232 9.11 -7.69 10.60
N GLY A 233 8.51 -6.51 10.43
CA GLY A 233 8.79 -5.34 11.28
C GLY A 233 10.26 -4.88 11.22
N GLY A 234 11.02 -5.36 10.24
CA GLY A 234 12.46 -5.12 10.10
C GLY A 234 12.79 -4.49 8.76
N TYR A 235 13.71 -3.53 8.78
CA TYR A 235 14.31 -2.94 7.59
C TYR A 235 15.14 -4.00 6.83
N ASP A 236 15.04 -4.00 5.51
CA ASP A 236 15.82 -4.87 4.64
C ASP A 236 17.33 -4.72 4.91
N SER A 237 17.93 -5.83 5.32
CA SER A 237 19.27 -5.94 5.92
C SER A 237 20.43 -5.43 5.04
N LEU A 238 20.21 -5.31 3.74
CA LEU A 238 21.22 -4.93 2.74
C LEU A 238 21.59 -3.45 2.80
N VAL A 239 20.59 -2.55 2.90
CA VAL A 239 20.82 -1.09 2.86
C VAL A 239 21.36 -0.60 4.19
N MET A 240 20.83 -1.11 5.30
CA MET A 240 21.40 -0.85 6.63
C MET A 240 22.82 -1.42 6.76
N GLY A 241 23.11 -2.56 6.12
CA GLY A 241 24.46 -3.09 6.00
C GLY A 241 25.38 -2.14 5.23
N ALA A 242 24.97 -1.67 4.05
CA ALA A 242 25.73 -0.75 3.23
C ALA A 242 26.00 0.60 3.94
N LEU A 243 24.99 1.17 4.62
CA LEU A 243 25.14 2.40 5.39
C LEU A 243 26.11 2.22 6.58
N ARG A 244 26.03 1.09 7.30
CA ARG A 244 26.97 0.78 8.38
C ARG A 244 28.40 0.62 7.89
N VAL A 245 28.59 -0.06 6.75
CA VAL A 245 29.90 -0.22 6.10
C VAL A 245 30.45 1.14 5.66
N GLY A 246 29.64 1.96 4.99
CA GLY A 246 30.04 3.31 4.57
C GLY A 246 30.39 4.22 5.76
N GLY A 247 29.62 4.15 6.84
CA GLY A 247 29.88 4.86 8.09
C GLY A 247 31.22 4.44 8.72
N LEU A 248 31.45 3.13 8.86
CA LEU A 248 32.71 2.60 9.39
C LEU A 248 33.91 2.99 8.52
N ALA A 249 33.79 2.87 7.19
CA ALA A 249 34.83 3.29 6.26
C ALA A 249 35.20 4.77 6.43
N THR A 250 34.20 5.64 6.62
CA THR A 250 34.41 7.08 6.85
C THR A 250 35.14 7.34 8.17
N VAL A 251 34.74 6.64 9.26
CA VAL A 251 35.40 6.75 10.56
C VAL A 251 36.86 6.30 10.49
N PHE A 252 37.13 5.17 9.82
CA PHE A 252 38.51 4.67 9.65
C PHE A 252 39.36 5.60 8.78
N ALA A 253 38.79 6.19 7.73
CA ALA A 253 39.48 7.16 6.90
C ALA A 253 39.88 8.40 7.70
N LEU A 254 38.95 8.94 8.52
CA LEU A 254 39.22 10.08 9.41
C LEU A 254 40.25 9.74 10.49
N ALA A 255 40.09 8.61 11.17
CA ALA A 255 41.02 8.17 12.21
C ALA A 255 42.43 7.91 11.64
N GLY A 256 42.51 7.29 10.46
CA GLY A 256 43.77 7.07 9.75
C GLY A 256 44.43 8.38 9.32
N PHE A 257 43.65 9.34 8.81
CA PHE A 257 44.14 10.66 8.44
C PHE A 257 44.71 11.42 9.65
N ILE A 258 43.96 11.46 10.76
CA ILE A 258 44.39 12.11 12.01
C ILE A 258 45.64 11.41 12.57
N GLY A 259 45.65 10.07 12.60
CA GLY A 259 46.80 9.30 13.07
C GLY A 259 48.06 9.56 12.25
N LEU A 260 47.95 9.62 10.92
CA LEU A 260 49.05 9.96 10.01
C LEU A 260 49.56 11.38 10.24
N ALA A 261 48.66 12.35 10.42
CA ALA A 261 49.03 13.74 10.70
C ALA A 261 49.84 13.86 12.00
N LEU A 262 49.34 13.25 13.08
CA LEU A 262 50.01 13.25 14.39
C LEU A 262 51.36 12.51 14.37
N HIS A 263 51.45 11.39 13.64
CA HIS A 263 52.71 10.66 13.49
C HIS A 263 53.77 11.49 12.76
N ARG A 264 53.39 12.20 11.68
CA ARG A 264 54.32 13.06 10.93
C ARG A 264 54.83 14.24 11.76
N GLU A 265 53.98 14.79 12.63
CA GLU A 265 54.36 15.86 13.55
C GLU A 265 55.39 15.39 14.58
N ARG A 266 55.17 14.23 15.22
CA ARG A 266 56.11 13.64 16.19
C ARG A 266 57.46 13.27 15.56
N CYS A 267 57.47 12.75 14.34
CA CYS A 267 58.71 12.47 13.62
C CYS A 267 59.48 13.75 13.28
N ARG A 268 58.80 14.83 12.90
CA ARG A 268 59.45 16.13 12.63
C ARG A 268 60.07 16.74 13.88
N GLN A 269 59.40 16.64 15.02
CA GLN A 269 59.94 17.12 16.30
C GLN A 269 61.19 16.34 16.72
N ARG A 270 61.23 15.01 16.50
CA ARG A 270 62.41 14.17 16.79
C ARG A 270 63.61 14.36 15.86
N SER A 271 63.44 14.97 14.69
CA SER A 271 64.53 15.23 13.73
C SER A 271 65.03 16.68 13.77
N GLY A 272 64.46 17.53 14.62
CA GLY A 272 64.85 18.93 14.82
C GLY A 272 65.60 19.20 16.13
N GLU A 273 65.99 18.15 16.84
CA GLU A 273 66.83 18.17 18.06
C GLU A 273 68.20 17.58 17.77
#